data_AF-A0A321L5T8-F1
#
_entry.id   AF-A0A321L5T8-F1
#
_cell.length_a   1.000
_cell.length_b   1.000
_cell.length_c   1.000
_cell.angle_alpha   90.00
_cell.angle_beta   90.00
_cell.angle_gamma   90.00
#
_symmetry.space_group_name_H-M   'P 1'
#
loop_
_entity.id
_entity.type
_entity.pdbx_description
1 polymer ?
#
loop_
_entity_poly.entity_id
_entity_poly.type
_entity_poly.pdbx_seq_one_letter_code
_entity_poly.pdbx_strand_id
1 'polypeptide(L)' 'MRSLEIKFKVIDKWGSITAGAKALETSRSALSYCIWKKRRSPELREKLARELGMTVEELFGDSSSTKGSDRDSEPEGET' A
#
# COMPACT_ATOMS: atom_id res chain seq x y z
N MET A 1 5.54 -9.63 1.99
CA MET A 1 6.38 -8.51 1.47
C MET A 1 6.21 -7.25 2.34
N ARG A 2 7.22 -6.36 2.40
CA ARG A 2 7.13 -5.09 3.15
C ARG A 2 6.35 -4.03 2.36
N SER A 3 5.69 -3.10 3.05
CA SER A 3 4.88 -2.03 2.43
C SER A 3 5.66 -1.20 1.40
N LEU A 4 6.94 -0.93 1.65
CA LEU A 4 7.82 -0.21 0.72
C LEU A 4 8.07 -0.98 -0.58
N GLU A 5 8.26 -2.29 -0.51
CA GLU A 5 8.47 -3.13 -1.70
C GLU A 5 7.22 -3.20 -2.58
N ILE A 6 6.04 -3.30 -1.94
CA ILE A 6 4.76 -3.21 -2.65
C ILE A 6 4.66 -1.85 -3.35
N LYS A 7 5.00 -0.75 -2.66
CA LYS A 7 5.03 0.60 -3.25
C LYS A 7 5.95 0.67 -4.47
N PHE A 8 7.15 0.09 -4.40
CA PHE A 8 8.06 0.05 -5.54
C PHE A 8 7.49 -0.75 -6.71
N LYS A 9 6.87 -1.91 -6.47
CA LYS A 9 6.18 -2.67 -7.53
C LYS A 9 5.07 -1.88 -8.22
N VAL A 10 4.29 -1.09 -7.46
CA VAL A 10 3.27 -0.20 -8.03
C VAL A 10 3.91 0.87 -8.92
N ILE A 11 5.00 1.48 -8.46
CA ILE A 11 5.72 2.50 -9.24
C ILE A 11 6.40 1.89 -10.47
N ASP A 12 6.94 0.69 -10.36
CA ASP A 12 7.57 -0.03 -11.47
C ASP A 12 6.56 -0.38 -12.57
N LYS A 13 5.38 -0.88 -12.20
CA LYS A 13 4.32 -1.25 -13.15
C LYS A 13 3.63 -0.03 -13.79
N TRP A 14 3.30 1.00 -13.01
CA TRP A 14 2.44 2.11 -13.47
C TRP A 14 3.12 3.49 -13.48
N GLY A 15 4.39 3.60 -13.08
CA GLY A 15 5.14 4.85 -12.99
C GLY A 15 4.81 5.71 -11.75
N SER A 16 3.62 5.60 -11.18
CA SER A 16 3.24 6.33 -9.96
C SER A 16 2.08 5.68 -9.21
N ILE A 17 1.93 6.04 -7.93
CA ILE A 17 0.78 5.59 -7.11
C ILE A 17 -0.54 6.12 -7.67
N THR A 18 -0.56 7.34 -8.21
CA THR A 18 -1.77 7.92 -8.81
C THR A 18 -2.19 7.16 -10.06
N ALA A 19 -1.23 6.77 -10.91
CA ALA A 19 -1.50 5.98 -12.11
C ALA A 19 -2.00 4.57 -11.74
N GLY A 20 -1.36 3.92 -10.76
CA GLY A 20 -1.84 2.62 -10.25
C GLY A 20 -3.24 2.70 -9.63
N ALA A 21 -3.56 3.78 -8.92
CA ALA A 21 -4.90 3.97 -8.37
C ALA A 21 -5.96 4.13 -9.47
N LYS A 22 -5.65 4.89 -10.53
CA LYS A 22 -6.52 5.00 -11.71
C LYS A 22 -6.71 3.65 -12.41
N ALA A 23 -5.63 2.88 -12.60
CA ALA A 23 -5.69 1.57 -13.22
C ALA A 23 -6.52 0.55 -12.41
N LEU A 24 -6.51 0.67 -11.08
CA LEU A 24 -7.28 -0.16 -10.16
C LEU A 24 -8.69 0.39 -9.86
N GLU A 25 -9.08 1.48 -10.54
CA GLU A 25 -10.38 2.17 -10.37
C GLU A 25 -10.65 2.53 -8.90
N THR A 26 -9.61 3.03 -8.21
CA THR A 26 -9.67 3.39 -6.80
C THR A 26 -9.07 4.76 -6.55
N SER A 27 -9.24 5.29 -5.33
CA SER A 27 -8.61 6.55 -4.93
C SER A 27 -7.14 6.35 -4.59
N ARG A 28 -6.31 7.37 -4.83
CA ARG A 28 -4.89 7.36 -4.46
C ARG A 28 -4.70 7.04 -2.98
N SER A 29 -5.53 7.63 -2.12
CA SER A 29 -5.49 7.38 -0.68
C SER A 29 -5.84 5.93 -0.36
N ALA A 30 -6.88 5.35 -0.97
CA ALA A 30 -7.24 3.94 -0.78
C ALA A 30 -6.10 2.99 -1.18
N LEU A 31 -5.47 3.23 -2.34
CA LEU A 31 -4.31 2.44 -2.76
C LEU A 31 -3.14 2.58 -1.78
N SER A 32 -2.83 3.81 -1.35
CA SER A 32 -1.79 4.07 -0.35
C SER A 32 -2.07 3.33 0.96
N TYR A 33 -3.28 3.46 1.53
CA TYR A 33 -3.66 2.76 2.75
C TYR A 33 -3.66 1.23 2.60
N CYS A 34 -3.97 0.71 1.41
CA CYS A 34 -3.89 -0.70 1.08
C CYS A 34 -2.43 -1.20 1.17
N ILE A 35 -1.51 -0.51 0.50
CA ILE A 35 -0.06 -0.80 0.51
C ILE A 35 0.49 -0.83 1.93
N TRP A 36 0.13 0.15 2.75
CA TRP A 36 0.60 0.27 4.14
C TRP A 36 -0.12 -0.66 5.12
N LYS A 37 -0.94 -1.60 4.64
CA LYS A 37 -1.73 -2.54 5.47
C LYS A 37 -2.67 -1.87 6.49
N LYS A 38 -2.92 -0.56 6.37
CA LYS A 38 -3.77 0.24 7.27
C LYS A 38 -5.27 0.07 6.97
N ARG A 39 -5.65 -0.30 5.74
CA ARG A 39 -7.03 -0.70 5.38
C ARG A 39 -7.08 -2.15 4.90
N ARG A 40 -8.03 -2.92 5.44
CA ARG A 40 -8.45 -4.24 4.96
C ARG A 40 -9.59 -4.08 3.94
N SER A 41 -9.25 -3.71 2.70
CA SER A 41 -10.17 -3.94 1.58
C SER A 41 -9.69 -5.20 0.85
N PRO A 42 -10.33 -6.36 1.04
CA PRO A 42 -9.90 -7.61 0.43
C PRO A 42 -9.95 -7.53 -1.11
N GLU A 43 -11.00 -6.95 -1.67
CA GLU A 43 -11.14 -6.76 -3.12
C GLU A 43 -10.00 -5.95 -3.73
N LEU A 44 -9.59 -4.86 -3.08
CA LEU A 44 -8.49 -4.03 -3.57
C LEU A 44 -7.14 -4.76 -3.49
N ARG A 45 -6.95 -5.60 -2.47
CA ARG A 45 -5.74 -6.44 -2.33
C ARG A 45 -5.67 -7.48 -3.42
N GLU A 46 -6.79 -8.15 -3.70
CA GLU A 46 -6.90 -9.13 -4.78
C GLU A 46 -6.68 -8.49 -6.15
N LYS A 47 -7.32 -7.35 -6.44
CA LYS A 47 -7.09 -6.60 -7.68
C LYS A 47 -5.61 -6.24 -7.83
N LEU A 48 -4.99 -5.68 -6.79
CA LEU A 48 -3.58 -5.29 -6.82
C LEU A 48 -2.66 -6.50 -7.03
N ALA A 49 -2.90 -7.60 -6.32
CA ALA A 49 -2.11 -8.82 -6.44
C ALA A 49 -2.23 -9.42 -7.85
N ARG A 50 -3.46 -9.54 -8.37
CA ARG A 50 -3.74 -10.01 -9.73
C ARG A 50 -3.03 -9.17 -10.78
N GLU A 51 -3.09 -7.84 -10.66
CA GLU A 51 -2.39 -6.94 -11.56
C GLU A 51 -0.87 -7.12 -11.47
N LEU A 52 -0.32 -7.31 -10.28
CA LEU A 52 1.11 -7.56 -10.11
C LEU A 52 1.54 -8.99 -10.47
N GLY A 53 0.61 -9.86 -10.90
CA GLY A 53 0.88 -11.26 -11.23
C GLY A 53 1.28 -12.09 -10.02
N MET A 54 0.78 -11.73 -8.84
CA MET A 54 1.13 -12.34 -7.55
C MET A 54 -0.14 -12.76 -6.81
N THR A 55 0.01 -13.66 -5.84
CA THR A 55 -1.06 -13.96 -4.88
C THR A 55 -1.13 -12.89 -3.79
N VAL A 56 -2.30 -12.77 -3.13
CA VAL A 56 -2.49 -11.87 -1.99
C VAL A 56 -1.54 -12.24 -0.85
N GLU A 57 -1.22 -13.52 -0.69
CA GLU A 57 -0.31 -14.03 0.34
C GLU A 57 1.15 -13.67 0.04
N GLU A 58 1.60 -13.71 -1.21
CA GLU A 58 2.95 -13.24 -1.56
C GLU A 58 3.07 -11.72 -1.36
N LEU A 59 2.05 -10.98 -1.78
CA LEU A 59 2.07 -9.53 -1.77
C LEU A 59 1.85 -8.95 -0.36
N PHE A 60 0.91 -9.48 0.41
CA PHE A 60 0.54 -8.97 1.73
C PHE A 60 0.92 -9.89 2.89
N GLY A 61 1.41 -11.11 2.62
CA GLY A 61 1.84 -12.07 3.64
C GLY A 61 2.79 -11.42 4.62
N ASP A 62 2.46 -11.61 5.89
CA ASP A 62 3.25 -11.13 7.01
C ASP A 62 4.45 -12.07 7.19
N SER A 63 5.63 -11.57 6.88
CA SER A 63 6.83 -12.01 7.61
C SER A 63 6.62 -11.46 9.02
N SER A 64 6.02 -12.28 9.89
CA SER A 64 5.75 -11.93 11.27
C SER A 64 6.99 -11.31 11.92
N SER A 65 6.75 -10.33 12.80
CA SER A 65 7.70 -9.65 13.70
C SER A 65 8.54 -8.49 13.14
N THR A 66 7.96 -7.29 13.09
CA THR A 66 8.61 -6.12 13.74
C THR A 66 7.57 -5.09 14.18
N LYS A 67 7.45 -4.96 15.50
CA LYS A 67 6.85 -3.82 16.21
C LYS A 67 7.70 -2.57 15.91
N GLY A 68 7.06 -1.44 15.65
CA GLY A 68 7.67 -0.10 15.52
C GLY A 68 6.75 0.78 14.67
N SER A 69 5.77 1.50 15.21
CA SER A 69 5.86 2.75 16.00
C SER A 69 6.68 3.84 15.33
N ASP A 70 6.02 4.66 14.50
CA ASP A 70 6.35 6.07 14.25
C ASP A 70 5.01 6.78 13.98
N ARG A 71 4.29 7.21 15.02
CA ARG A 71 4.30 8.58 15.56
C ARG A 71 4.14 9.65 14.49
N ASP A 72 2.87 9.89 14.18
CA ASP A 72 2.37 11.19 13.72
C ASP A 72 2.67 12.21 14.83
N SER A 73 3.49 13.21 14.55
CA SER A 73 3.74 14.35 15.43
C SER A 73 3.80 15.58 14.54
N GLU A 74 2.63 16.15 14.25
CA GLU A 74 2.51 17.55 13.85
C GLU A 74 2.92 18.41 15.06
N PRO A 75 3.89 19.33 14.93
CA PRO A 75 4.10 20.35 15.94
C PRO A 75 3.04 21.44 15.77
N GLU A 76 2.18 21.61 16.78
CA GLU A 76 1.36 22.80 16.88
C GLU A 76 2.26 24.00 17.17
N GLY A 77 2.33 24.92 16.19
CA GLY A 77 3.00 26.20 16.32
C GLY A 77 2.05 27.24 16.88
N GLU A 78 2.28 27.60 18.13
CA GLU A 78 1.71 28.70 18.89
C GLU A 78 2.06 30.07 18.25
N THR A 79 1.09 30.99 18.15
CA THR A 79 1.30 32.44 18.02
C THR A 79 0.27 33.18 18.85
#